data_AF-A0A9E0QGS5-F1
#
_entry.id   AF-A0A9E0QGS5-F1
#
_cell.length_a   1.000
_cell.length_b   1.000
_cell.length_c   1.000
_cell.angle_alpha   90.00
_cell.angle_beta   90.00
_cell.angle_gamma   90.00
#
_symmetry.space_group_name_H-M   'P 1'
#
loop_
_entity.id
_entity.type
_entity.pdbx_description
1 polymer ?
#
loop_
_entity_poly.entity_id
_entity_poly.type
_entity_poly.pdbx_seq_one_letter_code
_entity_poly.pdbx_strand_id
1 'polypeptide(L)'
;AISNLVAGMMIVIYKPIELGNIIEISGTKGEVMNINLRYITLQSDSIINLIPNSLFLSNKLSIIDGKNTLEKDISNPTNPLG
;
A
#
# COMPACT_ATOMS: atom_id res chain seq x y z
N ALA A 1 16.05 -21.13 -5.26
CA ALA A 1 15.09 -20.54 -4.32
C ALA A 1 15.27 -19.03 -4.18
N ILE A 2 15.07 -18.28 -5.28
CA ILE A 2 15.12 -16.80 -5.34
C ILE A 2 13.71 -16.21 -5.61
N SER A 3 12.76 -17.05 -6.08
CA SER A 3 11.42 -16.65 -6.53
C SER A 3 10.59 -15.89 -5.49
N ASN A 4 10.79 -16.15 -4.19
CA ASN A 4 10.00 -15.52 -3.14
C ASN A 4 10.48 -14.10 -2.79
N LEU A 5 11.71 -13.72 -3.17
CA LEU A 5 12.24 -12.37 -2.95
C LEU A 5 11.77 -11.40 -4.05
N VAL A 6 11.63 -11.89 -5.28
CA VAL A 6 11.23 -11.08 -6.45
C VAL A 6 9.77 -10.66 -6.36
N ALA A 7 8.87 -11.54 -5.87
CA ALA A 7 7.48 -11.17 -5.61
C ALA A 7 7.32 -10.11 -4.50
N GLY A 8 8.26 -10.07 -3.54
CA GLY A 8 8.28 -9.06 -2.46
C GLY A 8 8.81 -7.68 -2.88
N MET A 9 9.55 -7.59 -3.99
CA MET A 9 10.15 -6.34 -4.51
C MET A 9 9.19 -5.49 -5.35
N MET A 10 8.17 -6.08 -5.96
CA MET A 10 7.21 -5.34 -6.81
C MET A 10 6.44 -4.25 -6.02
N ILE A 11 6.08 -4.52 -4.76
CA ILE A 11 5.34 -3.56 -3.92
C ILE A 11 6.22 -2.35 -3.57
N VAL A 12 7.50 -2.57 -3.28
CA VAL A 12 8.45 -1.50 -2.91
C VAL A 12 8.82 -0.63 -4.12
N ILE A 13 8.87 -1.22 -5.32
CA ILE A 13 9.21 -0.50 -6.55
C ILE A 13 8.02 0.33 -7.08
N TYR A 14 6.80 -0.20 -7.01
CA TYR A 14 5.61 0.50 -7.51
C TYR A 14 4.86 1.35 -6.46
N LYS A 15 5.13 1.14 -5.16
CA LYS A 15 4.53 1.88 -4.03
C LYS A 15 3.01 2.16 -4.19
N PRO A 16 2.16 1.12 -4.34
CA PRO A 16 0.71 1.33 -4.43
C PRO A 16 0.10 1.84 -3.11
N ILE A 17 0.84 1.72 -2.00
CA ILE A 17 0.41 2.12 -0.66
C ILE A 17 1.57 2.79 0.08
N GLU A 18 1.23 3.73 0.95
CA GLU A 18 2.14 4.48 1.79
C GLU A 18 1.89 4.19 3.28
N LEU A 19 2.88 4.50 4.10
CA LEU A 19 2.70 4.49 5.56
C LEU A 19 1.58 5.46 5.94
N GLY A 20 0.71 5.04 6.87
CA GLY A 20 -0.46 5.79 7.29
C GLY A 20 -1.70 5.61 6.42
N ASN A 21 -1.61 4.91 5.27
CA ASN A 21 -2.83 4.57 4.54
C ASN A 21 -3.67 3.58 5.34
N ILE A 22 -4.98 3.81 5.36
CA ILE A 22 -5.95 2.82 5.80
C ILE A 22 -6.27 1.93 4.60
N ILE A 23 -6.02 0.63 4.73
CA ILE A 23 -6.26 -0.33 3.67
C ILE A 23 -7.07 -1.51 4.18
N GLU A 24 -7.69 -2.22 3.26
CA GLU A 24 -8.29 -3.53 3.50
C GLU A 24 -7.77 -4.54 2.47
N ILE A 25 -7.29 -5.69 2.98
CA ILE A 25 -6.81 -6.80 2.18
C ILE A 25 -7.22 -8.13 2.80
N SER A 26 -7.82 -9.00 2.00
CA SER A 26 -8.27 -10.33 2.43
C SER A 26 -9.13 -10.32 3.71
N GLY A 27 -9.97 -9.29 3.88
CA GLY A 27 -10.83 -9.10 5.06
C GLY A 27 -10.12 -8.54 6.29
N THR A 28 -8.84 -8.19 6.20
CA THR A 28 -8.10 -7.49 7.25
C THR A 28 -8.02 -6.01 6.90
N LYS A 29 -8.61 -5.15 7.73
CA LYS A 29 -8.58 -3.70 7.59
C LYS A 29 -7.72 -3.06 8.67
N GLY A 30 -6.80 -2.17 8.30
CA GLY A 30 -5.96 -1.46 9.26
C GLY A 30 -5.09 -0.37 8.63
N GLU A 31 -4.40 0.37 9.48
CA GLU A 31 -3.45 1.41 9.08
C GLU A 31 -2.07 0.79 8.80
N VAL A 32 -1.45 1.18 7.70
CA VAL A 32 -0.11 0.71 7.33
C VAL A 32 0.94 1.34 8.23
N MET A 33 1.50 0.55 9.15
CA MET A 33 2.54 0.98 10.10
C MET A 33 3.95 0.75 9.59
N ASN A 34 4.16 -0.31 8.79
CA ASN A 34 5.48 -0.65 8.28
C ASN A 34 5.36 -1.46 6.98
N ILE A 35 6.30 -1.25 6.07
CA ILE A 35 6.43 -1.98 4.81
C ILE A 35 7.87 -2.47 4.72
N ASN A 36 8.07 -3.79 4.73
CA ASN A 36 9.37 -4.41 4.47
C ASN A 36 9.26 -5.45 3.35
N LEU A 37 10.37 -6.13 3.01
CA LEU A 37 10.43 -7.06 1.88
C LEU A 37 9.60 -8.34 2.04
N ARG A 38 9.19 -8.68 3.27
CA ARG A 38 8.45 -9.91 3.57
C ARG A 38 7.02 -9.64 4.01
N TYR A 39 6.83 -8.59 4.80
CA TYR A 39 5.55 -8.27 5.42
C TYR A 39 5.22 -6.78 5.37
N ILE A 40 3.92 -6.52 5.30
CA ILE A 40 3.30 -5.24 5.62
C ILE A 40 2.64 -5.39 6.99
N THR A 41 2.89 -4.42 7.86
CA THR A 41 2.33 -4.39 9.21
C THR A 41 1.12 -3.47 9.20
N LEU A 42 -0.04 -4.03 9.50
CA LEU A 42 -1.28 -3.28 9.68
C LEU A 42 -1.64 -3.22 11.16
N GLN A 43 -1.97 -2.03 11.63
CA GLN A 43 -2.53 -1.86 12.97
C GLN A 43 -4.03 -1.59 12.89
N SER A 44 -4.78 -2.33 13.69
CA SER A 44 -6.23 -2.25 13.80
C SER A 44 -6.61 -2.34 15.27
N ASP A 45 -7.16 -1.27 15.83
CA ASP A 45 -7.45 -1.15 17.26
C ASP A 45 -6.21 -1.51 18.11
N SER A 46 -6.25 -2.64 18.83
CA SER A 46 -5.15 -3.16 19.66
C SER A 46 -4.47 -4.41 19.07
N ILE A 47 -4.68 -4.68 17.78
CA ILE A 47 -4.16 -5.86 17.08
C ILE A 47 -3.15 -5.42 16.01
N ILE A 48 -2.05 -6.16 15.93
CA ILE A 48 -1.02 -6.02 14.89
C ILE A 48 -1.13 -7.20 13.93
N ASN A 49 -1.40 -6.92 12.67
CA ASN A 49 -1.52 -7.90 11.60
C ASN A 49 -0.28 -7.86 10.70
N LEU A 50 0.35 -9.01 10.47
CA LEU A 50 1.49 -9.15 9.57
C LEU A 50 1.04 -9.80 8.25
N ILE A 51 0.94 -8.99 7.21
CA ILE A 51 0.46 -9.41 5.91
C ILE A 51 1.65 -9.79 5.04
N PRO A 52 1.78 -11.05 4.57
CA PRO A 52 2.83 -11.42 3.63
C PRO A 52 2.72 -10.64 2.33
N ASN A 53 3.83 -10.15 1.80
CA ASN A 53 3.85 -9.38 0.55
C ASN A 53 3.30 -10.18 -0.64
N SER A 54 3.40 -11.51 -0.63
CA SER A 54 2.79 -12.35 -1.67
C SER A 54 1.26 -12.26 -1.71
N LEU A 55 0.62 -11.99 -0.57
CA LEU A 55 -0.84 -11.87 -0.47
C LEU A 55 -1.34 -10.62 -1.20
N PHE A 56 -0.54 -9.57 -1.23
CA PHE A 56 -0.85 -8.30 -1.92
C PHE A 56 -1.00 -8.43 -3.43
N LEU A 57 -0.25 -9.33 -4.07
CA LEU A 57 -0.32 -9.54 -5.52
C LEU A 57 -1.47 -10.47 -5.91
N SER A 58 -1.93 -11.32 -4.99
CA SER A 58 -2.93 -12.35 -5.28
C SER A 58 -4.34 -12.01 -4.77
N ASN A 59 -4.51 -10.91 -4.03
CA ASN A 59 -5.79 -10.52 -3.45
C ASN A 59 -6.17 -9.11 -3.85
N LYS A 60 -7.48 -8.85 -3.83
CA LYS A 60 -8.03 -7.51 -3.99
C LYS A 60 -7.57 -6.63 -2.83
N LEU A 61 -6.93 -5.51 -3.16
CA LEU A 61 -6.55 -4.44 -2.24
C LEU A 61 -7.55 -3.29 -2.38
N SER A 62 -8.03 -2.77 -1.25
CA SER A 62 -8.85 -1.56 -1.20
C SER A 62 -8.15 -0.50 -0.35
N ILE A 63 -7.89 0.67 -0.93
CA ILE A 63 -7.38 1.84 -0.21
C ILE A 63 -8.59 2.64 0.26
N ILE A 64 -8.69 2.85 1.57
CA ILE A 64 -9.88 3.43 2.22
C ILE A 64 -9.64 4.91 2.55
N ASP A 65 -8.38 5.31 2.75
CA ASP A 65 -8.03 6.73 2.88
C ASP A 65 -8.24 7.43 1.52
N GLY A 66 -9.13 8.42 1.48
CA GLY A 66 -9.58 9.13 0.29
C GLY A 66 -8.51 10.00 -0.40
N LYS A 67 -7.24 9.88 -0.01
CA LYS A 67 -6.14 10.39 -0.84
C LYS A 67 -5.96 9.44 -2.01
N ASN A 68 -6.74 9.70 -3.06
CA ASN A 68 -6.56 9.05 -4.35
C ASN A 68 -5.17 9.45 -4.85
N THR A 69 -4.12 8.67 -4.53
CA THR A 69 -2.75 8.92 -5.02
C THR A 69 -2.72 8.94 -6.55
N LEU A 70 -3.72 8.33 -7.19
CA LEU A 70 -3.97 8.34 -8.63
C LEU A 70 -4.48 9.69 -9.19
N GLU A 71 -5.01 10.59 -8.35
CA GLU A 71 -5.46 11.94 -8.77
C GLU A 71 -4.35 13.00 -8.70
N LYS A 72 -3.25 12.72 -7.99
CA LYS A 72 -2.18 13.70 -7.77
C LYS A 72 -1.35 14.00 -9.02
N ASP A 73 -1.41 13.14 -10.04
CA ASP A 73 -0.65 13.32 -11.29
C ASP A 73 -1.42 14.07 -12.40
N ILE A 74 -2.71 14.39 -12.22
CA ILE A 74 -3.56 14.98 -13.29
C ILE A 74 -4.03 16.42 -12.97
N SER A 75 -3.67 16.99 -11.81
CA SER A 75 -4.06 18.34 -11.42
C SER A 75 -2.86 19.24 -11.07
N ASN A 76 -1.93 19.42 -12.03
CA ASN A 76 -1.02 20.57 -11.99
C ASN A 76 -1.51 21.64 -12.98
N PRO A 77 -2.30 22.64 -12.56
CA PRO A 77 -2.50 23.83 -13.36
C PRO A 77 -1.25 24.71 -13.24
N THR A 78 -0.24 24.48 -14.09
CA THR A 78 0.74 25.55 -14.34
C THR A 78 0.02 26.66 -15.10
N ASN A 79 -0.45 27.64 -14.36
CA ASN A 79 -0.86 28.92 -14.91
C ASN A 79 -0.15 30.05 -14.17
N PRO A 80 0.89 30.66 -14.76
CA PRO A 80 1.14 32.07 -14.53
C PRO A 80 0.37 32.85 -15.61
N LEU A 81 -0.73 33.51 -15.21
CA LEU A 81 -1.30 34.59 -16.01
C LEU A 81 -0.39 35.81 -15.88
N GLY A 82 0.02 36.39 -17.01
CA GLY A 82 0.75 37.67 -17.07
C GLY A 82 2.16 37.54 -17.62
#